data_AF-A0A2N1UQI5-F1
#
_entry.id   AF-A0A2N1UQI5-F1
#
_cell.length_a   1.000
_cell.length_b   1.000
_cell.length_c   1.000
_cell.angle_alpha   90.00
_cell.angle_beta   90.00
_cell.angle_gamma   90.00
#
_symmetry.space_group_name_H-M   'P 1'
#
loop_
_entity.id
_entity.type
_entity.pdbx_description
1 polymer ?
#
loop_
_entity_poly.entity_id
_entity_poly.type
_entity_poly.pdbx_seq_one_letter_code
_entity_poly.pdbx_strand_id
1 'polypeptide(L)'
;MGISKQEEKALFRFNIIFPLLDANIPRGVRSAMVDEICTKQYRIPHSTKTTLSPATVWTWYTTYMRQGTIDSLAPSGRCDKGRRRTISAEAERELLRRHHENPDIPIKYLVEKCGDDGVFGPGDTISMSAIYQMLSRERKGFEPSQKDRRSYRAPCINDMWQSDAMHGPRARLNDGKEVTAKLFVCLDNKSRLVCFARW
;
A
#
# COMPACT_ATOMS: atom_id res chain seq x y z
N MET A 1 17.05 -0.22 -22.65
CA MET A 1 15.82 0.35 -22.05
C MET A 1 14.90 -0.82 -21.76
N GLY A 2 14.54 -1.09 -20.50
CA GLY A 2 13.68 -2.22 -20.15
C GLY A 2 12.21 -1.88 -20.40
N ILE A 3 11.42 -2.85 -20.88
CA ILE A 3 9.98 -2.71 -21.09
C ILE A 3 9.30 -2.47 -19.73
N SER A 4 8.37 -1.52 -19.65
CA SER A 4 7.64 -1.24 -18.40
C SER A 4 6.61 -2.32 -18.09
N LYS A 5 6.23 -2.48 -16.81
CA LYS A 5 5.19 -3.45 -16.40
C LYS A 5 3.82 -3.21 -17.08
N GLN A 6 3.57 -1.98 -17.52
CA GLN A 6 2.36 -1.59 -18.25
C GLN A 6 2.46 -2.04 -19.71
N GLU A 7 3.61 -1.79 -20.35
CA GLU A 7 3.91 -2.20 -21.72
C GLU A 7 3.91 -3.73 -21.87
N GLU A 8 4.52 -4.49 -20.94
CA GLU A 8 4.50 -5.96 -20.99
C GLU A 8 3.05 -6.50 -20.99
N LYS A 9 2.17 -5.88 -20.21
CA LYS A 9 0.75 -6.24 -20.16
C LYS A 9 0.01 -5.85 -21.42
N ALA A 10 0.30 -4.68 -21.99
CA ALA A 10 -0.31 -4.21 -23.23
C ALA A 10 0.08 -5.11 -24.41
N LEU A 11 1.36 -5.44 -24.54
CA LEU A 11 1.88 -6.35 -25.56
C LEU A 11 1.30 -7.76 -25.43
N PHE A 12 1.20 -8.29 -24.20
CA PHE A 12 0.54 -9.57 -23.96
C PHE A 12 -0.90 -9.55 -24.46
N ARG A 13 -1.69 -8.55 -24.05
CA ARG A 13 -3.10 -8.41 -24.45
C ARG A 13 -3.25 -8.26 -25.96
N PHE A 14 -2.37 -7.48 -26.59
CA PHE A 14 -2.36 -7.30 -28.04
C PHE A 14 -2.11 -8.63 -28.76
N ASN A 15 -1.12 -9.40 -28.31
CA ASN A 15 -0.81 -10.71 -28.90
C ASN A 15 -2.01 -11.68 -28.81
N ILE A 16 -2.78 -11.63 -27.72
CA ILE A 16 -4.01 -12.43 -27.58
C ILE A 16 -5.08 -12.04 -28.59
N ILE A 17 -5.31 -10.74 -28.80
CA ILE A 17 -6.39 -10.28 -29.69
C ILE A 17 -5.96 -10.14 -31.16
N PHE A 18 -4.66 -10.17 -31.46
CA PHE A 18 -4.12 -9.96 -32.80
C PHE A 18 -4.79 -10.85 -33.87
N PRO A 19 -5.01 -12.16 -33.63
CA PRO A 19 -5.71 -13.01 -34.59
C PRO A 19 -7.17 -12.58 -34.85
N LEU A 20 -7.81 -11.88 -33.91
CA LEU A 20 -9.20 -11.44 -34.04
C LEU A 20 -9.36 -10.18 -34.90
N LEU A 21 -8.25 -9.48 -35.17
CA LEU A 21 -8.23 -8.21 -35.92
C LEU A 21 -8.30 -8.41 -37.44
N ASP A 22 -8.22 -9.65 -37.94
CA ASP A 22 -8.34 -9.92 -39.37
C ASP A 22 -9.74 -9.52 -39.89
N ALA A 23 -9.74 -8.62 -40.87
CA ALA A 23 -10.93 -8.06 -41.50
C ALA A 23 -11.71 -9.13 -42.30
N ASN A 24 -11.04 -10.18 -42.75
CA ASN A 24 -11.62 -11.23 -43.59
C ASN A 24 -12.35 -12.33 -42.80
N ILE A 25 -12.38 -12.24 -41.46
CA ILE A 25 -13.03 -13.27 -40.63
C ILE A 25 -14.56 -13.23 -40.84
N PRO A 26 -15.18 -14.36 -41.27
CA PRO A 26 -16.62 -14.47 -41.43
C PRO A 26 -17.39 -14.21 -40.13
N ARG A 27 -18.66 -13.78 -40.26
CA ARG A 27 -19.54 -13.61 -39.09
C ARG A 27 -19.70 -14.94 -38.36
N GLY A 28 -19.59 -14.92 -37.02
CA GLY A 28 -19.70 -16.11 -36.16
C GLY A 28 -18.36 -16.79 -35.83
N VAL A 29 -17.36 -16.72 -36.73
CA VAL A 29 -16.05 -17.38 -36.53
C VAL A 29 -15.25 -16.71 -35.40
N ARG A 30 -15.38 -15.38 -35.22
CA ARG A 30 -14.70 -14.66 -34.13
C ARG A 30 -15.08 -15.18 -32.75
N SER A 31 -16.34 -15.55 -32.54
CA SER A 31 -16.78 -16.10 -31.24
C SER A 31 -16.10 -17.44 -30.95
N ALA A 32 -16.02 -18.33 -31.94
CA ALA A 32 -15.31 -19.59 -31.80
C ALA A 32 -13.80 -19.40 -31.53
N MET A 33 -13.17 -18.40 -32.16
CA MET A 33 -11.77 -18.05 -31.87
C MET A 33 -11.58 -17.52 -30.45
N VAL A 34 -12.53 -16.74 -29.92
CA VAL A 34 -12.51 -16.29 -28.52
C VAL A 34 -12.65 -17.47 -27.57
N ASP A 35 -13.53 -18.42 -27.87
CA ASP A 35 -13.68 -19.63 -27.07
C ASP A 35 -12.38 -20.46 -27.09
N GLU A 36 -11.73 -20.61 -28.25
CA GLU A 36 -10.43 -21.27 -28.38
C GLU A 36 -9.31 -20.55 -27.62
N ILE A 37 -9.30 -19.22 -27.61
CA ILE A 37 -8.37 -18.43 -26.79
C ILE A 37 -8.59 -18.74 -25.30
N CYS A 38 -9.83 -18.91 -24.86
CA CYS A 38 -10.17 -19.15 -23.46
C CYS A 38 -9.86 -20.57 -22.96
N THR A 39 -9.70 -21.56 -23.84
CA THR A 39 -9.30 -22.93 -23.45
C THR A 39 -7.80 -23.08 -23.19
N LYS A 40 -6.98 -22.14 -23.69
CA LYS A 40 -5.51 -22.18 -23.57
C LYS A 40 -5.03 -21.64 -22.21
N GLN A 41 -3.83 -22.09 -21.83
CA GLN A 41 -3.11 -21.54 -20.68
C GLN A 41 -2.05 -20.53 -21.11
N TYR A 42 -1.90 -19.48 -20.32
CA TYR A 42 -1.01 -18.36 -20.59
C TYR A 42 -0.13 -18.05 -19.39
N ARG A 43 1.10 -17.61 -19.68
CA ARG A 43 1.93 -16.91 -18.69
C ARG A 43 1.58 -15.43 -18.70
N ILE A 44 0.57 -15.05 -17.93
CA ILE A 44 0.08 -13.67 -17.88
C ILE A 44 1.09 -12.79 -17.11
N PRO A 45 1.64 -11.71 -17.70
CA PRO A 45 2.62 -10.87 -17.03
C PRO A 45 2.11 -10.27 -15.72
N HIS A 46 2.89 -10.46 -14.64
CA HIS A 46 2.59 -9.98 -13.29
C HIS A 46 1.21 -10.40 -12.75
N SER A 47 0.74 -11.60 -13.10
CA SER A 47 -0.48 -12.19 -12.56
C SER A 47 -0.24 -13.64 -12.15
N THR A 48 -0.97 -14.10 -11.14
CA THR A 48 -1.06 -15.53 -10.78
C THR A 48 -2.10 -16.27 -11.61
N LYS A 49 -2.91 -15.56 -12.41
CA LYS A 49 -3.90 -16.16 -13.30
C LYS A 49 -3.22 -16.76 -14.53
N THR A 50 -3.76 -17.88 -15.01
CA THR A 50 -3.26 -18.60 -16.18
C THR A 50 -4.28 -18.72 -17.32
N THR A 51 -5.54 -18.36 -17.08
CA THR A 51 -6.63 -18.44 -18.07
C THR A 51 -7.34 -17.10 -18.24
N LEU A 52 -8.06 -16.96 -19.35
CA LEU A 52 -8.80 -15.75 -19.73
C LEU A 52 -10.28 -16.07 -19.88
N SER A 53 -11.16 -15.14 -19.50
CA SER A 53 -12.60 -15.27 -19.75
C SER A 53 -12.99 -14.62 -21.10
N PRO A 54 -14.05 -15.12 -21.78
CA PRO A 54 -14.50 -14.55 -23.05
C PRO A 54 -14.78 -13.04 -22.96
N ALA A 55 -15.44 -12.61 -21.87
CA ALA A 55 -15.72 -11.20 -21.63
C ALA A 55 -14.45 -10.32 -21.55
N THR A 56 -13.36 -10.87 -21.01
CA THR A 56 -12.08 -10.16 -20.93
C THR A 56 -11.48 -9.95 -22.32
N VAL A 57 -11.49 -10.99 -23.15
CA VAL A 57 -10.96 -10.94 -24.53
C VAL A 57 -11.78 -9.97 -25.38
N TRP A 58 -13.10 -10.02 -25.29
CA TRP A 58 -13.99 -9.07 -25.98
C TRP A 58 -13.76 -7.61 -25.55
N THR A 59 -13.52 -7.38 -24.27
CA THR A 59 -13.20 -6.04 -23.75
C THR A 59 -11.91 -5.50 -24.38
N TRP A 60 -10.87 -6.33 -24.49
CA TRP A 60 -9.61 -5.92 -25.12
C TRP A 60 -9.78 -5.67 -26.62
N TYR A 61 -10.45 -6.57 -27.33
CA TYR A 61 -10.75 -6.41 -28.76
C TYR A 61 -11.51 -5.11 -29.04
N THR A 62 -12.60 -4.85 -28.32
CA THR A 62 -13.40 -3.63 -28.50
C THR A 62 -12.65 -2.35 -28.11
N THR A 63 -11.81 -2.40 -27.08
CA THR A 63 -10.96 -1.28 -26.67
C THR A 63 -9.96 -0.93 -27.77
N TYR A 64 -9.29 -1.95 -28.33
CA TYR A 64 -8.34 -1.76 -29.42
C TYR A 64 -9.03 -1.27 -30.70
N MET A 65 -10.16 -1.85 -31.08
CA MET A 65 -10.93 -1.40 -32.26
C MET A 65 -11.40 0.05 -32.16
N ARG A 66 -11.62 0.57 -30.95
CA ARG A 66 -12.02 1.96 -30.72
C ARG A 66 -10.84 2.93 -30.72
N GLN A 67 -9.71 2.54 -30.15
CA GLN A 67 -8.58 3.46 -29.91
C GLN A 67 -7.42 3.28 -30.90
N GLY A 68 -7.31 2.13 -31.56
CA GLY A 68 -6.30 1.84 -32.59
C GLY A 68 -4.85 1.75 -32.10
N THR A 69 -4.60 1.75 -30.79
CA THR A 69 -3.26 1.81 -30.20
C THR A 69 -3.03 0.65 -29.22
N ILE A 70 -1.79 0.15 -29.14
CA ILE A 70 -1.41 -0.89 -28.18
C ILE A 70 -1.49 -0.34 -26.74
N ASP A 71 -1.17 0.93 -26.53
CA ASP A 71 -1.22 1.60 -25.22
C ASP A 71 -2.62 1.58 -24.60
N SER A 72 -3.68 1.58 -25.42
CA SER A 72 -5.08 1.42 -24.95
C SER A 72 -5.33 0.12 -24.18
N LEU A 73 -4.51 -0.90 -24.44
CA LEU A 73 -4.58 -2.20 -23.79
C LEU A 73 -3.80 -2.23 -22.49
N ALA A 74 -3.03 -1.20 -22.16
CA ALA A 74 -2.41 -1.10 -20.84
C ALA A 74 -3.51 -0.94 -19.78
N PRO A 75 -3.47 -1.65 -18.64
CA PRO A 75 -4.47 -1.47 -17.59
C PRO A 75 -4.46 -0.01 -17.10
N SER A 76 -5.57 0.68 -17.34
CA SER A 76 -5.80 2.02 -16.82
C SER A 76 -5.60 2.01 -15.31
N GLY A 77 -4.90 3.03 -14.80
CA GLY A 77 -4.85 3.28 -13.36
C GLY A 77 -6.28 3.28 -12.80
N ARG A 78 -6.49 2.57 -11.71
CA ARG A 78 -7.77 2.57 -10.98
C ARG A 78 -8.20 4.01 -10.70
N CYS A 79 -9.35 4.43 -11.24
CA CYS A 79 -9.91 5.77 -11.03
C CYS A 79 -10.31 6.02 -9.55
N ASP A 80 -10.48 4.94 -8.79
CA ASP A 80 -10.73 4.90 -7.35
C ASP A 80 -9.45 4.95 -6.49
N LYS A 81 -8.26 5.06 -7.10
CA LYS A 81 -7.00 5.10 -6.36
C LYS A 81 -6.89 6.42 -5.58
N GLY A 82 -7.35 6.39 -4.33
CA GLY A 82 -7.19 7.45 -3.35
C GLY A 82 -8.38 8.38 -3.15
N ARG A 83 -9.47 8.25 -3.90
CA ARG A 83 -10.72 9.01 -3.65
C ARG A 83 -11.72 8.13 -2.91
N ARG A 84 -11.52 7.95 -1.61
CA ARG A 84 -12.65 7.65 -0.71
C ARG A 84 -13.32 8.99 -0.44
N ARG A 85 -14.57 9.15 -0.87
CA ARG A 85 -15.44 10.30 -0.54
C ARG A 85 -15.85 10.21 0.93
N THR A 86 -14.85 10.28 1.80
CA THR A 86 -14.99 10.12 3.26
C THR A 86 -15.48 11.40 3.88
N ILE A 87 -15.04 12.55 3.37
CA ILE A 87 -15.50 13.87 3.81
C ILE A 87 -15.68 14.78 2.60
N SER A 88 -16.56 15.77 2.72
CA SER A 88 -16.76 16.80 1.71
C SER A 88 -15.47 17.60 1.47
N ALA A 89 -15.33 18.20 0.28
CA ALA A 89 -14.16 19.02 -0.05
C ALA A 89 -14.04 20.26 0.84
N GLU A 90 -15.17 20.74 1.38
CA GLU A 90 -15.21 21.84 2.33
C GLU A 90 -14.69 21.42 3.71
N ALA A 91 -15.17 20.28 4.23
CA ALA A 91 -14.68 19.71 5.47
C ALA A 91 -13.18 19.34 5.40
N GLU A 92 -12.72 18.83 4.26
CA GLU A 92 -11.30 18.56 4.00
C GLU A 92 -10.46 19.83 4.13
N ARG A 93 -10.85 20.92 3.45
CA ARG A 93 -10.13 22.20 3.53
C ARG A 93 -10.08 22.76 4.95
N GLU A 94 -11.19 22.71 5.67
CA GLU A 94 -11.25 23.25 7.03
C GLU A 94 -10.41 22.43 8.02
N LEU A 95 -10.46 21.09 7.92
CA LEU A 95 -9.62 20.21 8.72
C LEU A 95 -8.13 20.44 8.44
N LEU A 96 -7.74 20.63 7.17
CA LEU A 96 -6.38 20.97 6.80
C LEU A 96 -5.93 22.32 7.36
N ARG A 97 -6.77 23.36 7.22
CA ARG A 97 -6.49 24.70 7.76
C ARG A 97 -6.17 24.64 9.26
N ARG A 98 -7.03 23.97 10.04
CA ARG A 98 -6.84 23.85 11.49
C ARG A 98 -5.62 23.00 11.87
N HIS A 99 -5.26 22.00 11.05
CA HIS A 99 -4.04 21.22 11.24
C HIS A 99 -2.79 22.07 11.02
N HIS A 100 -2.78 22.93 10.00
CA HIS A 100 -1.69 23.85 9.73
C HIS A 100 -1.54 24.93 10.82
N GLU A 101 -2.66 25.43 11.36
CA GLU A 101 -2.65 26.39 12.46
C GLU A 101 -2.20 25.78 13.79
N ASN A 102 -2.36 24.47 13.97
CA ASN A 102 -2.07 23.77 15.22
C ASN A 102 -1.33 22.44 15.00
N PRO A 103 -0.08 22.46 14.52
CA PRO A 103 0.64 21.24 14.13
C PRO A 103 0.95 20.30 15.30
N ASP A 104 1.03 20.82 16.52
CA ASP A 104 1.33 20.05 17.73
C ASP A 104 0.11 19.32 18.32
N ILE A 105 -1.10 19.67 17.85
CA ILE A 105 -2.33 19.04 18.33
C ILE A 105 -2.47 17.64 17.72
N PRO A 106 -2.75 16.60 18.53
CA PRO A 106 -3.02 15.26 18.02
C PRO A 106 -4.17 15.26 17.00
N ILE A 107 -3.94 14.65 15.83
CA ILE A 107 -4.92 14.61 14.73
C ILE A 107 -6.27 14.05 15.18
N LYS A 108 -6.28 13.05 16.08
CA LYS A 108 -7.53 12.49 16.63
C LYS A 108 -8.37 13.54 17.35
N TYR A 109 -7.74 14.36 18.19
CA TYR A 109 -8.40 15.43 18.93
C TYR A 109 -8.88 16.53 17.98
N LEU A 110 -8.08 16.85 16.96
CA LEU A 110 -8.48 17.81 15.93
C LEU A 110 -9.73 17.38 15.19
N VAL A 111 -9.83 16.10 14.81
CA VAL A 111 -11.00 15.52 14.14
C VAL A 111 -12.22 15.54 15.05
N GLU A 112 -12.08 15.19 16.32
CA GLU A 112 -13.17 15.27 17.31
C GLU A 112 -13.72 16.69 17.43
N LYS A 113 -12.84 17.68 17.61
CA LYS A 113 -13.23 19.10 17.67
C LYS A 113 -13.90 19.59 16.37
N CYS A 114 -13.46 19.12 15.21
CA CYS A 114 -14.12 19.44 13.94
C CYS A 114 -15.53 18.81 13.86
N GLY A 115 -15.72 17.64 14.46
CA GLY A 115 -17.05 17.03 14.62
C GLY A 115 -17.95 17.87 15.51
N ASP A 116 -17.45 18.29 16.67
CA ASP A 116 -18.19 19.13 17.62
C ASP A 116 -18.58 20.49 17.02
N ASP A 117 -17.68 21.09 16.23
CA ASP A 117 -17.91 22.36 15.54
C ASP A 117 -18.79 22.23 14.28
N GLY A 118 -19.26 21.02 13.95
CA GLY A 118 -20.15 20.79 12.81
C GLY A 118 -19.48 20.89 11.43
N VAL A 119 -18.16 20.72 11.37
CA VAL A 119 -17.39 20.78 10.10
C VAL A 119 -17.76 19.63 9.16
N PHE A 120 -18.13 18.47 9.70
CA PHE A 120 -18.52 17.30 8.91
C PHE A 120 -20.02 17.29 8.63
N GLY A 121 -20.39 17.12 7.37
CA GLY A 121 -21.79 17.07 6.95
C GLY A 121 -22.46 15.71 7.16
N PRO A 122 -23.80 15.61 7.01
CA PRO A 122 -24.55 14.36 7.23
C PRO A 122 -24.17 13.20 6.29
N GLY A 123 -23.55 13.52 5.14
CA GLY A 123 -23.06 12.53 4.17
C GLY A 123 -21.58 12.15 4.37
N ASP A 124 -20.90 12.75 5.34
CA ASP A 124 -19.49 12.50 5.59
C ASP A 124 -19.34 11.24 6.46
N THR A 125 -18.50 10.32 6.01
CA THR A 125 -18.15 9.08 6.74
C THR A 125 -16.71 9.21 7.26
N ILE A 126 -16.56 9.64 8.51
CA ILE A 126 -15.26 9.91 9.13
C ILE A 126 -14.49 8.59 9.34
N SER A 127 -13.33 8.47 8.70
CA SER A 127 -12.39 7.36 8.93
C SER A 127 -11.01 7.92 9.23
N MET A 128 -10.47 7.63 10.42
CA MET A 128 -9.12 8.06 10.79
C MET A 128 -8.07 7.61 9.77
N SER A 129 -8.22 6.41 9.19
CA SER A 129 -7.31 5.92 8.15
C SER A 129 -7.32 6.80 6.89
N ALA A 130 -8.50 7.27 6.47
CA ALA A 130 -8.66 8.15 5.32
C ALA A 130 -8.11 9.56 5.62
N ILE A 131 -8.31 10.05 6.85
CA ILE A 131 -7.79 11.34 7.32
C ILE A 131 -6.25 11.33 7.36
N TYR A 132 -5.63 10.28 7.90
CA TYR A 132 -4.17 10.15 7.88
C TYR A 132 -3.63 10.06 6.45
N GLN A 133 -4.31 9.33 5.55
CA GLN A 133 -3.92 9.26 4.14
C GLN A 133 -4.02 10.63 3.45
N MET A 134 -5.09 11.39 3.72
CA MET A 134 -5.28 12.74 3.22
C MET A 134 -4.13 13.66 3.68
N LEU A 135 -3.88 13.73 4.99
CA LEU A 135 -2.79 14.53 5.57
C LEU A 135 -1.41 14.14 5.03
N SER A 136 -1.17 12.83 4.79
CA SER A 136 0.10 12.38 4.20
C SER A 136 0.32 12.83 2.76
N ARG A 137 -0.74 13.15 2.00
CA ARG A 137 -0.61 13.70 0.64
C ARG A 137 -0.18 15.16 0.67
N GLU A 138 -0.66 15.91 1.64
CA GLU A 138 -0.24 17.30 1.91
C GLU A 138 1.21 17.36 2.40
N ARG A 139 1.65 16.36 3.17
CA ARG A 139 3.05 16.21 3.61
C ARG A 139 4.06 15.87 2.50
N LYS A 140 3.71 16.02 1.22
CA LYS A 140 4.66 15.85 0.11
C LYS A 140 5.58 17.07 -0.02
N GLY A 141 6.43 17.23 0.98
CA GLY A 141 7.55 18.16 1.02
C GLY A 141 8.53 17.64 2.06
N PHE A 142 9.80 17.49 1.68
CA PHE A 142 10.88 17.25 2.63
C PHE A 142 11.03 18.52 3.47
N GLU A 143 10.63 18.47 4.74
CA GLU A 143 10.89 19.50 5.74
C GLU A 143 12.33 19.32 6.24
N PRO A 144 13.28 20.22 5.91
CA PRO A 144 14.69 20.12 6.34
C PRO A 144 14.87 20.20 7.86
N SER A 145 13.80 20.58 8.58
CA SER A 145 13.73 20.71 10.03
C SER A 145 13.56 19.37 10.77
N GLN A 146 13.24 18.26 10.07
CA GLN A 146 13.14 16.96 10.70
C GLN A 146 14.54 16.46 11.13
N LYS A 147 14.89 16.69 12.40
CA LYS A 147 15.99 16.00 13.08
C LYS A 147 15.88 14.50 12.79
N ASP A 148 16.97 13.89 12.29
CA ASP A 148 17.02 12.45 12.08
C ASP A 148 16.68 11.73 13.40
N ARG A 149 15.53 11.04 13.42
CA ARG A 149 15.02 10.32 14.59
C ARG A 149 15.39 8.84 14.55
N ARG A 150 16.22 8.39 13.59
CA ARG A 150 16.66 7.00 13.57
C ARG A 150 17.47 6.73 14.83
N SER A 151 17.19 5.59 15.47
CA SER A 151 18.00 5.12 16.58
C SER A 151 19.45 4.98 16.11
N TYR A 152 20.37 5.57 16.85
CA TYR A 152 21.80 5.49 16.57
C TYR A 152 22.24 4.02 16.41
N ARG A 153 23.10 3.77 15.41
CA ARG A 153 23.71 2.46 15.18
C ARG A 153 25.22 2.62 15.10
N ALA A 154 25.93 1.82 15.89
CA ALA A 154 27.38 1.85 15.92
C ALA A 154 28.00 1.55 14.53
N PRO A 155 29.12 2.21 14.16
CA PRO A 155 29.79 2.00 12.88
C PRO A 155 30.25 0.55 12.68
N CYS A 156 30.93 -0.04 13.66
CA CYS A 156 31.48 -1.39 13.62
C CYS A 156 30.96 -2.28 14.77
N ILE A 157 31.23 -3.59 14.67
CA ILE A 157 30.96 -4.56 15.74
C ILE A 157 31.92 -4.29 16.91
N ASN A 158 31.44 -4.39 18.14
CA ASN A 158 32.16 -4.09 19.39
C ASN A 158 32.52 -2.61 19.62
N ASP A 159 32.05 -1.68 18.78
CA ASP A 159 32.21 -0.25 19.03
C ASP A 159 31.37 0.26 20.20
N MET A 160 30.23 -0.39 20.47
CA MET A 160 29.33 -0.01 21.54
C MET A 160 28.50 -1.20 22.00
N TRP A 161 28.50 -1.41 23.32
CA TRP A 161 27.60 -2.35 23.98
C TRP A 161 26.48 -1.58 24.66
N GLN A 162 25.27 -2.09 24.52
CA GLN A 162 24.08 -1.55 25.15
C GLN A 162 23.59 -2.55 26.20
N SER A 163 23.43 -2.07 27.44
CA SER A 163 22.78 -2.84 28.49
C SER A 163 21.30 -2.49 28.57
N ASP A 164 20.45 -3.48 28.78
CA ASP A 164 19.03 -3.28 29.04
C ASP A 164 18.57 -4.21 30.17
N ALA A 165 17.50 -3.82 30.85
CA ALA A 165 16.90 -4.58 31.94
C ALA A 165 15.39 -4.71 31.73
N MET A 166 14.89 -5.94 31.72
CA MET A 166 13.47 -6.22 31.65
C MET A 166 12.93 -6.55 33.04
N HIS A 167 11.91 -5.80 33.45
CA HIS A 167 11.07 -6.16 34.59
C HIS A 167 10.09 -7.26 34.13
N GLY A 168 10.34 -8.49 34.56
CA GLY A 168 9.58 -9.67 34.18
C GLY A 168 8.39 -9.96 35.10
N PRO A 169 7.72 -11.11 34.87
CA PRO A 169 6.58 -11.53 35.67
C PRO A 169 6.98 -11.93 37.09
N ARG A 170 5.99 -12.08 37.98
CA ARG A 170 6.19 -12.73 39.28
C ARG A 170 6.40 -14.24 39.10
N ALA A 171 7.40 -14.78 39.78
CA ALA A 171 7.74 -16.18 39.83
C ALA A 171 7.66 -16.67 41.28
N ARG A 172 7.09 -17.87 41.48
CA ARG A 172 7.02 -18.52 42.79
C ARG A 172 8.19 -19.47 42.94
N LEU A 173 8.98 -19.29 43.99
CA LEU A 173 10.12 -20.13 44.34
C LEU A 173 9.67 -21.42 45.04
N ASN A 174 10.57 -22.40 45.09
CA ASN A 174 10.31 -23.69 45.75
C ASN A 174 10.03 -23.56 47.26
N ASP A 175 10.50 -22.48 47.90
CA ASP A 175 10.23 -22.16 49.30
C ASP A 175 8.88 -21.42 49.50
N GLY A 176 8.09 -21.28 48.43
CA GLY A 176 6.78 -20.65 48.44
C GLY A 176 6.80 -19.13 48.30
N LYS A 177 7.96 -18.47 48.30
CA LYS A 177 8.06 -17.01 48.14
C LYS A 177 7.79 -16.59 46.71
N GLU A 178 7.12 -15.45 46.54
CA GLU A 178 6.98 -14.79 45.24
C GLU A 178 8.08 -13.74 45.05
N VAL A 179 8.78 -13.81 43.94
CA VAL A 179 9.79 -12.84 43.52
C VAL A 179 9.47 -12.31 42.13
N THR A 180 9.93 -11.11 41.80
CA THR A 180 9.82 -10.60 40.43
C THR A 180 11.05 -11.05 39.64
N ALA A 181 10.86 -11.76 38.53
CA ALA A 181 11.94 -12.09 37.62
C ALA A 181 12.47 -10.81 36.96
N LYS A 182 13.78 -10.58 36.97
CA LYS A 182 14.39 -9.42 36.32
C LYS A 182 15.51 -9.91 35.42
N LEU A 183 15.41 -9.66 34.12
CA LEU A 183 16.43 -10.07 33.16
C LEU A 183 17.33 -8.87 32.85
N PHE A 184 18.64 -9.04 32.98
CA PHE A 184 19.64 -8.07 32.56
C PHE A 184 20.37 -8.62 31.34
N VAL A 185 20.53 -7.80 30.31
CA VAL A 185 21.18 -8.18 29.05
C VAL A 185 22.22 -7.13 28.68
N CYS A 186 23.35 -7.58 28.13
CA CYS A 186 24.29 -6.75 27.39
C CYS A 186 24.37 -7.24 25.95
N LEU A 187 24.18 -6.34 24.98
CA LEU A 187 24.20 -6.66 23.56
C LEU A 187 25.08 -5.70 22.76
N ASP A 188 25.73 -6.22 21.71
CA ASP A 188 26.46 -5.40 20.76
C ASP A 188 25.47 -4.59 19.89
N ASN A 189 25.63 -3.27 19.84
CA ASN A 189 24.65 -2.38 19.19
C ASN A 189 24.58 -2.60 17.66
N LYS A 190 25.70 -2.95 17.02
CA LYS A 190 25.78 -3.12 15.55
C LYS A 190 25.20 -4.46 15.11
N SER A 191 25.74 -5.56 15.61
CA SER A 191 25.34 -6.93 15.25
C SER A 191 24.04 -7.37 15.92
N ARG A 192 23.63 -6.72 17.01
CA ARG A 192 22.54 -7.14 17.91
C ARG A 192 22.77 -8.48 18.59
N LEU A 193 24.03 -8.96 18.62
CA LEU A 193 24.40 -10.16 19.36
C LEU A 193 24.26 -9.93 20.87
N VAL A 194 23.61 -10.86 21.57
CA VAL A 194 23.55 -10.88 23.03
C VAL A 194 24.88 -11.44 23.54
N CYS A 195 25.71 -10.57 24.10
CA CYS A 195 27.02 -10.92 24.64
C CYS A 195 26.92 -11.49 26.06
N PHE A 196 25.89 -11.08 26.81
CA PHE A 196 25.63 -11.55 28.17
C PHE A 196 24.14 -11.43 28.53
N ALA A 197 23.62 -12.39 29.29
CA ALA A 197 22.28 -12.34 29.86
C ALA A 197 22.25 -13.05 31.23
N ARG A 198 21.55 -12.47 32.21
CA ARG A 198 21.34 -13.07 33.54
C ARG A 198 20.00 -12.63 34.15
N TRP A 199 19.35 -13.54 34.88
CA TRP A 199 18.13 -13.29 35.65
C TRP A 199 18.37 -13.36 37.16
#